data_AF-E9AZU9-F1
#
_entry.id   AF-E9AZU9-F1
#
_cell.length_a   1.000
_cell.length_b   1.000
_cell.length_c   1.000
_cell.angle_alpha   90.00
_cell.angle_beta   90.00
_cell.angle_gamma   90.00
#
_symmetry.space_group_name_H-M   'P 1'
#
loop_
_entity.id
_entity.type
_entity.pdbx_description
1 polymer ?
#
loop_
_entity_poly.entity_id
_entity_poly.type
_entity_poly.pdbx_seq_one_letter_code
_entity_poly.pdbx_strand_id
1 'polypeptide(L)'
;MDRIPDALRRMSPSTHKQGIQAHTERSAGVRPRTGGVHKTTGHESSDADDIVIPDTEQLMQSKRLQLLADQLESSLRVLRRKLDRMEKRMENAGRGALLPFQLRRAHQEKEELKREIVATQRTIKRLTFMSTQMKQMIVLKSEVLQSTRARLLEEIKTLENQVKENAVQIHRGYVQRINMLQRYWPWRQLRELGDTAVGKTFEEELARGPRYRNIGIQNSIQTDYIVQQLHWLQELGSREGVFRGHLRLLEGMVEDLNDIADLLETTLTCPVCGMLYEKPVILWPCGHSFCLPCVECLEIAPRLYRCPTCGSIGSEGFVHNLLLAETVAKWMFKDKGYGDTQTPLNTIRVHLPRFRQDKIQSRISQLKKDLRESTERAASPGKDSAERKDIAVSYRLY
;
A
#
# COMPACT_ATOMS: atom_id res chain seq x y z
N MET A 1 20.44 18.37 -24.94
CA MET A 1 20.49 19.84 -24.76
C MET A 1 19.29 20.23 -23.90
N ASP A 2 19.06 19.64 -22.74
CA ASP A 2 19.87 19.73 -21.50
C ASP A 2 19.27 20.80 -20.58
N ARG A 3 18.44 20.39 -19.61
CA ARG A 3 18.83 20.34 -18.19
C ARG A 3 17.60 20.30 -17.26
N ILE A 4 17.55 19.19 -16.55
CA ILE A 4 16.97 19.00 -15.23
C ILE A 4 17.67 19.95 -14.23
N PRO A 5 16.99 20.35 -13.15
CA PRO A 5 17.65 20.22 -11.86
C PRO A 5 16.83 19.46 -10.82
N ASP A 6 17.59 18.70 -10.07
CA ASP A 6 17.24 17.71 -9.08
C ASP A 6 17.13 18.31 -7.66
N ALA A 7 16.41 17.57 -6.82
CA ALA A 7 16.57 17.47 -5.37
C ALA A 7 16.36 18.69 -4.46
N LEU A 8 15.37 18.57 -3.56
CA LEU A 8 15.58 18.81 -2.11
C LEU A 8 14.62 17.95 -1.28
N ARG A 9 15.21 16.88 -0.71
CA ARG A 9 14.67 15.99 0.32
C ARG A 9 14.80 16.67 1.70
N ARG A 10 13.71 16.84 2.45
CA ARG A 10 13.72 17.01 3.92
C ARG A 10 12.47 16.33 4.51
N MET A 11 12.65 15.16 5.13
CA MET A 11 12.63 14.93 6.59
C MET A 11 11.23 15.02 7.21
N SER A 12 10.66 13.87 7.53
CA SER A 12 9.48 13.70 8.38
C SER A 12 9.93 13.43 9.83
N PRO A 13 9.30 14.02 10.85
CA PRO A 13 9.63 13.72 12.25
C PRO A 13 8.83 12.53 12.79
N SER A 14 9.50 11.79 13.65
CA SER A 14 8.98 10.71 14.48
C SER A 14 7.95 11.20 15.50
N THR A 15 6.88 10.45 15.71
CA THR A 15 6.11 10.49 16.95
C THR A 15 5.88 9.08 17.50
N HIS A 16 6.47 8.88 18.67
CA HIS A 16 6.11 7.88 19.67
C HIS A 16 4.62 7.95 20.00
N LYS A 17 3.96 6.80 20.14
CA LYS A 17 3.10 6.50 21.31
C LYS A 17 2.83 5.00 21.45
N GLN A 18 3.13 4.53 22.67
CA GLN A 18 2.74 3.26 23.30
C GLN A 18 1.21 3.11 23.23
N GLY A 19 0.57 1.95 23.08
CA GLY A 19 0.86 0.61 23.61
C GLY A 19 -0.03 0.34 24.83
N ILE A 20 -0.68 -0.85 24.89
CA ILE A 20 -1.55 -1.47 25.95
C ILE A 20 -3.02 -1.56 25.49
N GLN A 21 -3.79 -2.67 25.46
CA GLN A 21 -3.74 -4.11 25.86
C GLN A 21 -4.93 -4.79 25.10
N ALA A 22 -5.10 -6.10 24.86
CA ALA A 22 -4.89 -7.28 25.68
C ALA A 22 -4.95 -8.59 24.84
N HIS A 23 -4.12 -9.54 25.26
CA HIS A 23 -4.28 -11.00 25.41
C HIS A 23 -5.05 -11.86 24.39
N THR A 24 -4.30 -12.76 23.74
CA THR A 24 -4.57 -14.22 23.76
C THR A 24 -3.26 -15.05 23.80
N GLU A 25 -3.23 -15.88 24.84
CA GLU A 25 -2.48 -17.08 25.23
C GLU A 25 -1.44 -17.79 24.33
N ARG A 26 -0.31 -18.10 25.00
CA ARG A 26 0.45 -19.38 25.08
C ARG A 26 1.03 -20.03 23.80
N SER A 27 2.36 -20.00 23.66
CA SER A 27 3.26 -21.10 24.14
C SER A 27 4.70 -21.01 23.56
N ALA A 28 5.64 -21.18 24.49
CA ALA A 28 7.07 -21.53 24.44
C ALA A 28 7.79 -21.78 23.09
N GLY A 29 8.98 -21.19 22.96
CA GLY A 29 9.98 -21.57 21.95
C GLY A 29 11.22 -20.67 21.93
N VAL A 30 12.20 -21.02 22.74
CA VAL A 30 13.49 -20.37 23.02
C VAL A 30 14.36 -20.10 21.76
N ARG A 31 14.94 -18.89 21.66
CA ARG A 31 16.11 -18.55 20.82
C ARG A 31 17.38 -18.53 21.69
N PRO A 32 18.60 -18.72 21.12
CA PRO A 32 19.43 -17.56 20.75
C PRO A 32 20.16 -17.74 19.40
N ARG A 33 20.30 -16.70 18.56
CA ARG A 33 21.39 -15.69 18.49
C ARG A 33 22.77 -16.28 18.14
N THR A 34 23.21 -16.12 16.88
CA THR A 34 24.17 -15.11 16.36
C THR A 34 25.63 -15.33 16.77
N GLY A 35 26.51 -15.47 15.78
CA GLY A 35 27.95 -15.39 15.97
C GLY A 35 28.73 -15.94 14.77
N GLY A 36 28.72 -15.21 13.66
CA GLY A 36 29.70 -15.41 12.59
C GLY A 36 30.91 -14.51 12.82
N VAL A 37 32.09 -15.05 12.51
CA VAL A 37 33.33 -14.41 12.01
C VAL A 37 34.55 -14.97 12.77
N HIS A 38 35.36 -15.78 12.10
CA HIS A 38 36.81 -15.62 12.17
C HIS A 38 37.49 -16.05 10.87
N LYS A 39 38.45 -15.21 10.48
CA LYS A 39 39.28 -15.21 9.29
C LYS A 39 40.21 -16.43 9.22
N THR A 40 40.47 -16.81 7.98
CA THR A 40 41.62 -17.59 7.53
C THR A 40 42.92 -16.79 7.67
N THR A 41 43.90 -17.35 8.36
CA THR A 41 45.34 -17.11 8.12
C THR A 41 46.07 -18.40 8.46
N GLY A 42 46.83 -18.93 7.50
CA GLY A 42 47.56 -20.19 7.66
C GLY A 42 48.87 -20.02 8.44
N HIS A 43 49.32 -21.10 9.07
CA HIS A 43 50.71 -21.53 9.03
C HIS A 43 50.81 -22.99 9.50
N GLU A 44 51.54 -23.76 8.70
CA GLU A 44 52.44 -24.87 9.01
C GLU A 44 52.20 -25.83 10.20
N SER A 45 52.36 -27.11 9.84
CA SER A 45 53.09 -28.16 10.56
C SER A 45 52.33 -29.13 11.45
N SER A 46 52.82 -30.37 11.34
CA SER A 46 52.67 -31.52 12.24
C SER A 46 51.44 -32.39 12.08
N ASP A 47 51.70 -33.55 11.49
CA ASP A 47 51.15 -34.87 11.82
C ASP A 47 50.38 -34.93 13.16
N ALA A 48 49.09 -35.26 13.06
CA ALA A 48 48.35 -36.03 14.03
C ALA A 48 47.13 -36.67 13.34
N ASP A 49 46.98 -37.98 13.50
CA ASP A 49 45.85 -38.77 13.03
C ASP A 49 44.53 -38.32 13.69
N ASP A 50 43.80 -37.40 13.05
CA ASP A 50 42.44 -37.06 13.47
C ASP A 50 41.40 -37.82 12.63
N ILE A 51 40.74 -38.78 13.29
CA ILE A 51 39.59 -39.50 12.77
C ILE A 51 38.40 -38.52 12.71
N VAL A 52 38.14 -37.98 11.53
CA VAL A 52 36.95 -37.17 11.25
C VAL A 52 35.72 -38.09 11.25
N ILE A 53 34.91 -38.04 12.31
CA ILE A 53 33.59 -38.70 12.37
C ILE A 53 32.61 -37.84 11.55
N PRO A 54 32.07 -38.32 10.41
CA PRO A 54 31.21 -37.51 9.56
C PRO A 54 29.77 -37.43 10.10
N ASP A 55 29.16 -36.24 9.95
CA ASP A 55 27.78 -35.95 10.33
C ASP A 55 26.75 -36.70 9.45
N THR A 56 25.59 -37.03 10.02
CA THR A 56 24.59 -37.98 9.47
C THR A 56 23.98 -37.56 8.13
N GLU A 57 23.82 -36.25 7.88
CA GLU A 57 23.35 -35.75 6.59
C GLU A 57 24.40 -35.91 5.47
N GLN A 58 25.68 -35.92 5.83
CA GLN A 58 26.77 -36.00 4.86
C GLN A 58 27.09 -37.43 4.40
N LEU A 59 26.65 -38.44 5.17
CA LEU A 59 26.71 -39.87 4.81
C LEU A 59 25.63 -40.28 3.80
N MET A 60 24.57 -39.47 3.65
CA MET A 60 23.45 -39.77 2.75
C MET A 60 23.71 -39.43 1.27
N GLN A 61 24.88 -38.88 0.95
CA GLN A 61 25.26 -38.55 -0.43
C GLN A 61 26.00 -39.74 -1.06
N SER A 62 25.32 -40.47 -1.95
CA SER A 62 25.89 -41.64 -2.68
C SER A 62 27.21 -41.31 -3.39
N LYS A 63 27.39 -40.06 -3.82
CA LYS A 63 28.63 -39.56 -4.44
C LYS A 63 29.83 -39.59 -3.49
N ARG A 64 29.64 -39.41 -2.18
CA ARG A 64 30.75 -39.43 -1.20
C ARG A 64 31.22 -40.83 -0.86
N LEU A 65 30.31 -41.80 -0.78
CA LEU A 65 30.67 -43.22 -0.60
C LEU A 65 31.47 -43.75 -1.80
N GLN A 66 31.09 -43.31 -3.00
CA GLN A 66 31.81 -43.66 -4.22
C GLN A 66 33.19 -42.97 -4.26
N LEU A 67 33.27 -41.69 -3.92
CA LEU A 67 34.54 -40.95 -3.80
C LEU A 67 35.50 -41.60 -2.79
N LEU A 68 34.99 -42.04 -1.63
CA LEU A 68 35.79 -42.73 -0.61
C LEU A 68 36.27 -44.10 -1.10
N ALA A 69 35.44 -44.85 -1.84
CA ALA A 69 35.86 -46.09 -2.48
C ALA A 69 36.98 -45.84 -3.50
N ASP A 70 36.85 -44.81 -4.35
CA ASP A 70 37.87 -44.44 -5.36
C ASP A 70 39.20 -44.00 -4.70
N GLN A 71 39.12 -43.25 -3.59
CA GLN A 71 40.29 -42.87 -2.78
C GLN A 71 40.96 -44.10 -2.15
N LEU A 72 40.19 -45.04 -1.62
CA LEU A 72 40.72 -46.30 -1.08
C LEU A 72 41.31 -47.19 -2.18
N GLU A 73 40.76 -47.18 -3.40
CA GLU A 73 41.37 -47.87 -4.54
C GLU A 73 42.71 -47.25 -4.96
N SER A 74 42.84 -45.93 -4.85
CA SER A 74 44.11 -45.24 -5.08
C SER A 74 45.17 -45.60 -4.02
N SER A 75 44.80 -45.64 -2.74
CA SER A 75 45.72 -46.02 -1.65
C SER A 75 46.09 -47.50 -1.71
N LEU A 76 45.16 -48.39 -2.07
CA LEU A 76 45.42 -49.81 -2.29
C LEU A 76 46.43 -50.04 -3.42
N ARG A 77 46.38 -49.26 -4.51
CA ARG A 77 47.42 -49.30 -5.57
C ARG A 77 48.80 -48.91 -5.03
N VAL A 78 48.88 -47.94 -4.13
CA VAL A 78 50.14 -47.55 -3.48
C VAL A 78 50.65 -48.65 -2.54
N LEU A 79 49.76 -49.25 -1.72
CA LEU A 79 50.11 -50.35 -0.82
C LEU A 79 50.62 -51.59 -1.57
N ARG A 80 49.99 -51.96 -2.70
CA ARG A 80 50.48 -53.05 -3.57
C ARG A 80 51.86 -52.74 -4.14
N ARG A 81 52.10 -51.53 -4.63
CA ARG A 81 53.45 -51.11 -5.10
C ARG A 81 54.48 -51.13 -3.98
N LYS A 82 54.10 -50.78 -2.74
CA LYS A 82 54.98 -50.83 -1.56
C LYS A 82 55.32 -52.27 -1.18
N LEU A 83 54.35 -53.19 -1.28
CA LEU A 83 54.56 -54.62 -1.11
C LEU A 83 55.53 -55.17 -2.17
N ASP A 84 55.32 -54.88 -3.46
CA ASP A 84 56.20 -55.32 -4.56
C ASP A 84 57.64 -54.80 -4.37
N ARG A 85 57.80 -53.54 -3.93
CA ARG A 85 59.11 -52.95 -3.62
C ARG A 85 59.76 -53.60 -2.40
N MET A 86 58.99 -53.99 -1.39
CA MET A 86 59.51 -54.73 -0.24
C MET A 86 59.94 -56.14 -0.62
N GLU A 87 59.16 -56.84 -1.45
CA GLU A 87 59.49 -58.18 -1.94
C GLU A 87 60.78 -58.18 -2.75
N LYS A 88 60.93 -57.25 -3.70
CA LYS A 88 62.17 -57.07 -4.47
C LYS A 88 63.37 -56.69 -3.59
N ARG A 89 63.17 -55.89 -2.53
CA ARG A 89 64.23 -55.57 -1.56
C ARG A 89 64.65 -56.79 -0.75
N MET A 90 63.70 -57.65 -0.36
CA MET A 90 64.00 -58.90 0.35
C MET A 90 64.74 -59.91 -0.54
N GLU A 91 64.35 -60.04 -1.81
CA GLU A 91 65.03 -60.90 -2.80
C GLU A 91 66.48 -60.43 -3.06
N ASN A 92 66.70 -59.12 -3.15
CA ASN A 92 68.03 -58.55 -3.33
C ASN A 92 68.89 -58.63 -2.06
N ALA A 93 68.29 -58.46 -0.88
CA ALA A 93 69.00 -58.54 0.38
C ALA A 93 69.34 -59.98 0.81
N GLY A 94 68.68 -61.00 0.24
CA GLY A 94 69.06 -62.41 0.41
C GLY A 94 70.44 -62.78 -0.16
N ARG A 95 71.11 -61.86 -0.87
CA ARG A 95 72.50 -62.01 -1.34
C ARG A 95 73.55 -61.28 -0.48
N GLY A 96 73.13 -60.47 0.50
CA GLY A 96 74.02 -59.77 1.44
C GLY A 96 73.72 -60.16 2.89
N ALA A 97 74.73 -60.17 3.76
CA ALA A 97 74.59 -60.63 5.16
C ALA A 97 73.71 -59.68 6.00
N LEU A 98 72.39 -59.90 6.03
CA LEU A 98 71.48 -59.27 6.99
C LEU A 98 71.41 -60.10 8.29
N LEU A 99 71.30 -59.42 9.44
CA LEU A 99 71.17 -60.07 10.74
C LEU A 99 69.77 -60.71 10.90
N PRO A 100 69.64 -61.89 11.56
CA PRO A 100 68.38 -62.62 11.68
C PRO A 100 67.18 -61.85 12.28
N PHE A 101 67.44 -60.82 13.08
CA PHE A 101 66.40 -59.94 13.63
C PHE A 101 65.79 -59.00 12.57
N GLN A 102 66.62 -58.47 11.66
CA GLN A 102 66.16 -57.58 10.58
C GLN A 102 65.30 -58.34 9.57
N LEU A 103 65.62 -59.61 9.30
CA LEU A 103 64.82 -60.48 8.44
C LEU A 103 63.44 -60.75 9.05
N ARG A 104 63.37 -61.06 10.36
CA ARG A 104 62.10 -61.28 11.06
C ARG A 104 61.21 -60.04 11.06
N ARG A 105 61.79 -58.86 11.30
CA ARG A 105 61.07 -57.59 11.23
C ARG A 105 60.51 -57.31 9.83
N ALA A 106 61.31 -57.52 8.79
CA ALA A 106 60.87 -57.33 7.40
C ALA A 106 59.77 -58.33 6.99
N HIS A 107 59.83 -59.59 7.47
CA HIS A 107 58.74 -60.56 7.30
C HIS A 107 57.46 -60.15 8.04
N GLN A 108 57.57 -59.62 9.26
CA GLN A 108 56.41 -59.11 10.02
C GLN A 108 55.77 -57.91 9.33
N GLU A 109 56.57 -56.93 8.90
CA GLU A 109 56.11 -55.75 8.14
C GLU A 109 55.45 -56.15 6.81
N LYS A 110 55.96 -57.19 6.13
CA LYS A 110 55.34 -57.75 4.92
C LYS A 110 53.97 -58.37 5.22
N GLU A 111 53.86 -59.18 6.27
CA GLU A 111 52.60 -59.82 6.66
C GLU A 111 51.58 -58.81 7.20
N GLU A 112 52.04 -57.71 7.79
CA GLU A 112 51.19 -56.58 8.18
C GLU A 112 50.64 -55.84 6.96
N LEU A 113 51.50 -55.48 5.99
CA LEU A 113 51.07 -54.86 4.74
C LEU A 113 50.10 -55.75 3.95
N LYS A 114 50.29 -57.08 3.93
CA LYS A 114 49.33 -58.00 3.31
C LYS A 114 47.98 -57.98 4.02
N ARG A 115 47.97 -57.96 5.36
CA ARG A 115 46.75 -57.85 6.16
C ARG A 115 46.02 -56.54 5.89
N GLU A 116 46.75 -55.43 5.81
CA GLU A 116 46.20 -54.11 5.47
C GLU A 116 45.62 -54.07 4.05
N ILE A 117 46.28 -54.68 3.06
CA ILE A 117 45.77 -54.79 1.68
C ILE A 117 44.47 -55.60 1.63
N VAL A 118 44.39 -56.71 2.38
CA VAL A 118 43.17 -57.52 2.45
C VAL A 118 42.05 -56.77 3.19
N ALA A 119 42.38 -56.04 4.26
CA ALA A 119 41.42 -55.22 4.99
C ALA A 119 40.86 -54.09 4.12
N THR A 120 41.71 -53.35 3.42
CA THR A 120 41.31 -52.27 2.49
C THR A 120 40.48 -52.78 1.31
N GLN A 121 40.78 -53.97 0.78
CA GLN A 121 39.94 -54.60 -0.25
C GLN A 121 38.53 -54.93 0.26
N ARG A 122 38.42 -55.40 1.51
CA ARG A 122 37.12 -55.71 2.11
C ARG A 122 36.32 -54.44 2.38
N THR A 123 36.96 -53.36 2.83
CA THR A 123 36.28 -52.08 3.06
C THR A 123 35.79 -51.47 1.75
N ILE A 124 36.59 -51.50 0.67
CA ILE A 124 36.16 -51.04 -0.66
C ILE A 124 34.93 -51.81 -1.14
N LYS A 125 34.96 -53.15 -1.12
CA LYS A 125 33.81 -53.99 -1.53
C LYS A 125 32.55 -53.68 -0.73
N ARG A 126 32.69 -53.41 0.57
CA ARG A 126 31.55 -53.04 1.43
C ARG A 126 31.01 -51.66 1.06
N LEU A 127 31.87 -50.67 0.84
CA LEU A 127 31.47 -49.31 0.46
C LEU A 127 30.81 -49.26 -0.92
N THR A 128 31.33 -50.00 -1.90
CA THR A 128 30.71 -50.09 -3.24
C THR A 128 29.33 -50.74 -3.17
N PHE A 129 29.20 -51.82 -2.39
CA PHE A 129 27.90 -52.47 -2.17
C PHE A 129 26.89 -51.53 -1.51
N MET A 130 27.28 -50.87 -0.41
CA MET A 130 26.42 -49.87 0.25
C MET A 130 26.05 -48.72 -0.69
N SER A 131 26.98 -48.26 -1.54
CA SER A 131 26.67 -47.22 -2.53
C SER A 131 25.64 -47.67 -3.56
N THR A 132 25.67 -48.94 -4.00
CA THR A 132 24.66 -49.46 -4.93
C THR A 132 23.28 -49.60 -4.29
N GLN A 133 23.21 -50.11 -3.05
CA GLN A 133 21.95 -50.19 -2.30
C GLN A 133 21.37 -48.80 -2.02
N MET A 134 22.22 -47.83 -1.67
CA MET A 134 21.78 -46.47 -1.42
C MET A 134 21.21 -45.81 -2.68
N LYS A 135 21.81 -46.05 -3.85
CA LYS A 135 21.25 -45.58 -5.13
C LYS A 135 19.87 -46.17 -5.41
N GLN A 136 19.69 -47.48 -5.20
CA GLN A 136 18.40 -48.14 -5.36
C GLN A 136 17.35 -47.57 -4.40
N MET A 137 17.71 -47.36 -3.13
CA MET A 137 16.84 -46.75 -2.12
C MET A 137 16.42 -45.32 -2.48
N ILE A 138 17.33 -44.51 -3.04
CA ILE A 138 17.02 -43.15 -3.49
C ILE A 138 16.02 -43.18 -4.64
N VAL A 139 16.21 -44.06 -5.64
CA VAL A 139 15.30 -44.20 -6.78
C VAL A 139 13.91 -44.63 -6.30
N LEU A 140 13.82 -45.71 -5.50
CA LEU A 140 12.56 -46.18 -4.95
C LEU A 140 11.86 -45.11 -4.09
N LYS A 141 12.61 -44.40 -3.24
CA LYS A 141 12.06 -43.29 -2.45
C LYS A 141 11.51 -42.19 -3.36
N SER A 142 12.20 -41.85 -4.44
CA SER A 142 11.75 -40.83 -5.37
C SER A 142 10.47 -41.23 -6.11
N GLU A 143 10.34 -42.50 -6.51
CA GLU A 143 9.14 -43.04 -7.15
C GLU A 143 7.94 -43.08 -6.20
N VAL A 144 8.15 -43.53 -4.96
CA VAL A 144 7.09 -43.54 -3.93
C VAL A 144 6.66 -42.12 -3.59
N LEU A 145 7.60 -41.18 -3.44
CA LEU A 145 7.26 -39.77 -3.21
C LEU A 145 6.51 -39.15 -4.39
N GLN A 146 6.89 -39.47 -5.62
CA GLN A 146 6.21 -38.95 -6.81
C GLN A 146 4.78 -39.50 -6.94
N SER A 147 4.59 -40.81 -6.76
CA SER A 147 3.27 -41.44 -6.83
C SER A 147 2.34 -40.97 -5.71
N THR A 148 2.83 -40.88 -4.47
CA THR A 148 2.04 -40.36 -3.34
C THR A 148 1.69 -38.89 -3.52
N ARG A 149 2.63 -38.06 -4.00
CA ARG A 149 2.38 -36.66 -4.34
C ARG A 149 1.32 -36.51 -5.43
N ALA A 150 1.41 -37.32 -6.50
CA ALA A 150 0.43 -37.29 -7.58
C ALA A 150 -0.97 -37.63 -7.08
N ARG A 151 -1.10 -38.67 -6.23
CA ARG A 151 -2.37 -39.06 -5.61
C ARG A 151 -2.97 -37.93 -4.76
N LEU A 152 -2.16 -37.31 -3.91
CA LEU A 152 -2.60 -36.20 -3.04
C LEU A 152 -3.02 -34.97 -3.85
N LEU A 153 -2.31 -34.65 -4.94
CA LEU A 153 -2.69 -33.53 -5.80
C LEU A 153 -4.04 -33.77 -6.50
N GLU A 154 -4.31 -35.01 -6.92
CA GLU A 154 -5.62 -35.33 -7.51
C GLU A 154 -6.74 -35.26 -6.45
N GLU A 155 -6.48 -35.71 -5.23
CA GLU A 155 -7.43 -35.58 -4.11
C GLU A 155 -7.71 -34.12 -3.73
N ILE A 156 -6.69 -33.26 -3.72
CA ILE A 156 -6.89 -31.82 -3.51
C ILE A 156 -7.78 -31.24 -4.61
N LYS A 157 -7.54 -31.63 -5.87
CA LYS A 157 -8.32 -31.14 -7.01
C LYS A 157 -9.79 -31.59 -6.94
N THR A 158 -10.06 -32.83 -6.53
CA THR A 158 -11.44 -33.30 -6.36
C THR A 158 -12.15 -32.56 -5.22
N LEU A 159 -11.47 -32.33 -4.10
CA LEU A 159 -12.00 -31.57 -2.96
C LEU A 159 -12.26 -30.10 -3.34
N GLU A 160 -11.36 -29.45 -4.08
CA GLU A 160 -11.56 -28.08 -4.56
C GLU A 160 -12.81 -27.96 -5.44
N ASN A 161 -13.06 -28.95 -6.30
CA ASN A 161 -14.26 -28.99 -7.13
C ASN A 161 -15.53 -29.17 -6.28
N GLN A 162 -15.50 -30.05 -5.28
CA GLN A 162 -16.62 -30.23 -4.35
C GLN A 162 -16.92 -28.95 -3.55
N VAL A 163 -15.89 -28.23 -3.09
CA VAL A 163 -16.06 -26.96 -2.39
C VAL A 163 -16.74 -25.92 -3.31
N LYS A 164 -16.31 -25.82 -4.57
CA LYS A 164 -16.93 -24.90 -5.54
C LYS A 164 -18.40 -25.25 -5.80
N GLU A 165 -18.72 -26.52 -5.99
CA GLU A 165 -20.09 -26.98 -6.20
C GLU A 165 -20.98 -26.68 -4.98
N ASN A 166 -20.49 -27.01 -3.79
CA ASN A 166 -21.18 -26.72 -2.54
C ASN A 166 -21.40 -25.22 -2.33
N ALA A 167 -20.42 -24.37 -2.66
CA ALA A 167 -20.55 -22.91 -2.57
C ALA A 167 -21.66 -22.39 -3.49
N VAL A 168 -21.75 -22.90 -4.73
CA VAL A 168 -22.83 -22.55 -5.67
C VAL A 168 -24.20 -22.98 -5.13
N GLN A 169 -24.31 -24.19 -4.56
CA GLN A 169 -25.56 -24.66 -3.96
C GLN A 169 -26.00 -23.81 -2.76
N ILE A 170 -25.07 -23.49 -1.86
CA ILE A 170 -25.33 -22.61 -0.71
C ILE A 170 -25.79 -21.23 -1.17
N HIS A 171 -25.11 -20.65 -2.16
CA HIS A 171 -25.49 -19.35 -2.73
C HIS A 171 -26.88 -19.38 -3.36
N ARG A 172 -27.19 -20.42 -4.16
CA ARG A 172 -28.52 -20.62 -4.73
C ARG A 172 -29.59 -20.73 -3.65
N GLY A 173 -29.34 -21.50 -2.59
CA GLY A 173 -30.26 -21.63 -1.45
C GLY A 173 -30.47 -20.31 -0.70
N TYR A 174 -29.42 -19.51 -0.53
CA TYR A 174 -29.51 -18.19 0.09
C TYR A 174 -30.35 -17.21 -0.75
N VAL A 175 -30.11 -17.13 -2.06
CA VAL A 175 -30.89 -16.31 -2.99
C VAL A 175 -32.35 -16.75 -3.02
N GLN A 176 -32.60 -18.06 -3.08
CA GLN A 176 -33.96 -18.60 -3.00
C GLN A 176 -34.65 -18.21 -1.69
N ARG A 177 -33.96 -18.29 -0.55
CA ARG A 177 -34.50 -17.87 0.75
C ARG A 177 -34.83 -16.38 0.79
N ILE A 178 -33.94 -15.51 0.30
CA ILE A 178 -34.21 -14.07 0.22
C ILE A 178 -35.44 -13.80 -0.65
N ASN A 179 -35.50 -14.40 -1.84
CA ASN A 179 -36.63 -14.23 -2.76
C ASN A 179 -37.94 -14.73 -2.12
N MET A 180 -37.89 -15.82 -1.36
CA MET A 180 -39.03 -16.33 -0.60
C MET A 180 -39.46 -15.35 0.49
N LEU A 181 -38.52 -14.78 1.25
CA LEU A 181 -38.82 -13.79 2.29
C LEU A 181 -39.39 -12.49 1.71
N GLN A 182 -38.84 -12.01 0.59
CA GLN A 182 -39.34 -10.84 -0.14
C GLN A 182 -40.76 -11.04 -0.66
N ARG A 183 -41.17 -12.27 -0.98
CA ARG A 183 -42.56 -12.60 -1.36
C ARG A 183 -43.46 -12.86 -0.16
N TYR A 184 -42.91 -13.42 0.92
CA TYR A 184 -43.66 -13.78 2.13
C TYR A 184 -44.15 -12.56 2.91
N TRP A 185 -43.30 -11.54 3.11
CA TRP A 185 -43.67 -10.37 3.90
C TRP A 185 -44.85 -9.57 3.31
N PRO A 186 -44.85 -9.21 2.00
CA PRO A 186 -45.99 -8.56 1.37
C PRO A 186 -47.25 -9.43 1.39
N TRP A 187 -47.12 -10.73 1.12
CA TRP A 187 -48.23 -11.68 1.20
C TRP A 187 -48.88 -11.67 2.59
N ARG A 188 -48.07 -11.79 3.65
CA ARG A 188 -48.53 -11.82 5.03
C ARG A 188 -49.23 -10.52 5.40
N GLN A 189 -48.64 -9.38 5.04
CA GLN A 189 -49.21 -8.06 5.30
C GLN A 189 -50.57 -7.88 4.61
N LEU A 190 -50.69 -8.27 3.33
CA LEU A 190 -51.96 -8.22 2.60
C LEU A 190 -53.03 -9.14 3.21
N ARG A 191 -52.62 -10.31 3.71
CA ARG A 191 -53.53 -11.25 4.41
C ARG A 191 -53.99 -10.70 5.77
N GLU A 192 -53.09 -10.06 6.51
CA GLU A 192 -53.42 -9.37 7.78
C GLU A 192 -54.36 -8.18 7.56
N LEU A 193 -54.26 -7.51 6.40
CA LEU A 193 -55.17 -6.43 5.98
C LEU A 193 -56.52 -6.93 5.41
N GLY A 194 -56.75 -8.25 5.35
CA GLY A 194 -58.01 -8.85 4.91
C GLY A 194 -58.22 -8.90 3.39
N ASP A 195 -57.15 -8.76 2.58
CA ASP A 195 -57.24 -8.85 1.12
C ASP A 195 -57.56 -10.29 0.67
N THR A 196 -58.67 -10.48 -0.04
CA THR A 196 -59.13 -11.78 -0.55
C THR A 196 -58.51 -12.15 -1.91
N ALA A 197 -57.78 -11.22 -2.56
CA ALA A 197 -57.08 -11.48 -3.81
C ALA A 197 -55.83 -12.38 -3.64
N VAL A 198 -55.39 -12.54 -2.40
CA VAL A 198 -54.21 -13.28 -1.99
C VAL A 198 -54.61 -14.67 -1.46
N GLY A 199 -53.82 -15.70 -1.77
CA GLY A 199 -54.09 -17.10 -1.43
C GLY A 199 -54.09 -17.34 0.06
N LYS A 200 -54.86 -18.34 0.50
CA LYS A 200 -55.07 -18.61 1.92
C LYS A 200 -53.80 -19.10 2.57
N THR A 201 -52.95 -19.84 1.86
CA THR A 201 -51.62 -20.24 2.32
C THR A 201 -50.52 -19.62 1.44
N PHE A 202 -49.31 -19.52 1.98
CA PHE A 202 -48.17 -19.01 1.21
C PHE A 202 -47.78 -19.98 0.08
N GLU A 203 -47.99 -21.28 0.28
CA GLU A 203 -47.77 -22.33 -0.71
C GLU A 203 -48.67 -22.16 -1.94
N GLU A 204 -49.96 -21.85 -1.74
CA GLU A 204 -50.88 -21.51 -2.83
C GLU A 204 -50.42 -20.26 -3.61
N GLU A 205 -49.85 -19.25 -2.93
CA GLU A 205 -49.34 -18.03 -3.58
C GLU A 205 -48.00 -18.22 -4.29
N LEU A 206 -47.19 -19.19 -3.85
CA LEU A 206 -46.02 -19.62 -4.60
C LEU A 206 -46.43 -20.37 -5.87
N ALA A 207 -47.43 -21.24 -5.78
CA ALA A 207 -47.96 -22.03 -6.90
C ALA A 207 -48.64 -21.18 -7.98
N ARG A 208 -49.25 -20.04 -7.60
CA ARG A 208 -49.82 -19.06 -8.55
C ARG A 208 -48.79 -18.42 -9.49
N GLY A 209 -47.50 -18.62 -9.24
CA GLY A 209 -46.41 -18.08 -10.07
C GLY A 209 -46.21 -16.58 -9.91
N PRO A 210 -45.15 -16.01 -10.51
CA PRO A 210 -44.95 -14.57 -10.51
C PRO A 210 -46.09 -13.89 -11.27
N ARG A 211 -46.92 -13.12 -10.55
CA ARG A 211 -47.87 -12.20 -11.20
C ARG A 211 -47.04 -11.08 -11.83
N TYR A 212 -46.66 -11.24 -13.10
CA TYR A 212 -46.18 -10.13 -13.91
C TYR A 212 -47.34 -9.17 -14.04
N ARG A 213 -47.37 -8.18 -13.16
CA ARG A 213 -48.29 -7.06 -13.22
C ARG A 213 -47.78 -6.20 -14.39
N ASN A 214 -48.20 -6.58 -15.60
CA ASN A 214 -48.14 -5.93 -16.91
C ASN A 214 -46.84 -5.17 -17.29
N ILE A 215 -46.43 -5.32 -18.55
CA ILE A 215 -45.38 -4.55 -19.25
C ILE A 215 -45.52 -3.01 -19.10
N GLY A 216 -46.63 -2.50 -18.55
CA GLY A 216 -46.80 -1.11 -18.12
C GLY A 216 -46.00 -0.71 -16.87
N ILE A 217 -45.65 -1.61 -15.95
CA ILE A 217 -44.90 -1.26 -14.74
C ILE A 217 -43.41 -1.02 -15.04
N GLN A 218 -42.82 -1.71 -16.01
CA GLN A 218 -41.41 -1.46 -16.39
C GLN A 218 -41.26 -0.13 -17.14
N ASN A 219 -42.21 0.19 -18.05
CA ASN A 219 -42.21 1.49 -18.73
C ASN A 219 -42.55 2.64 -17.77
N SER A 220 -43.46 2.45 -16.80
CA SER A 220 -43.72 3.48 -15.78
C SER A 220 -42.52 3.67 -14.85
N ILE A 221 -41.89 2.60 -14.34
CA ILE A 221 -40.69 2.69 -13.50
C ILE A 221 -39.54 3.36 -14.25
N GLN A 222 -39.32 3.06 -15.54
CA GLN A 222 -38.28 3.69 -16.33
C GLN A 222 -38.56 5.17 -16.60
N THR A 223 -39.82 5.52 -16.90
CA THR A 223 -40.24 6.92 -17.13
C THR A 223 -40.16 7.73 -15.83
N ASP A 224 -40.66 7.17 -14.72
CA ASP A 224 -40.61 7.78 -13.38
C ASP A 224 -39.16 7.98 -12.91
N TYR A 225 -38.28 7.01 -13.20
CA TYR A 225 -36.86 7.13 -12.91
C TYR A 225 -36.18 8.23 -13.74
N ILE A 226 -36.49 8.34 -15.04
CA ILE A 226 -35.97 9.42 -15.89
C ILE A 226 -36.47 10.79 -15.41
N VAL A 227 -37.75 10.89 -15.04
CA VAL A 227 -38.35 12.12 -14.48
C VAL A 227 -37.68 12.50 -13.16
N GLN A 228 -37.48 11.53 -12.26
CA GLN A 228 -36.81 11.77 -10.99
C GLN A 228 -35.33 12.16 -11.19
N GLN A 229 -34.61 11.50 -12.09
CA GLN A 229 -33.24 11.88 -12.46
C GLN A 229 -33.16 13.29 -13.04
N LEU A 230 -34.11 13.66 -13.90
CA LEU A 230 -34.21 15.02 -14.46
C LEU A 230 -34.44 16.05 -13.36
N HIS A 231 -35.36 15.77 -12.44
CA HIS A 231 -35.65 16.65 -11.32
C HIS A 231 -34.40 16.89 -10.47
N TRP A 232 -33.69 15.83 -10.07
CA TRP A 232 -32.46 15.95 -9.27
C TRP A 232 -31.35 16.71 -10.00
N LEU A 233 -31.14 16.44 -11.29
CA LEU A 233 -30.11 17.13 -12.08
C LEU A 233 -30.44 18.61 -12.30
N GLN A 234 -31.71 18.95 -12.50
CA GLN A 234 -32.16 20.34 -12.62
C GLN A 234 -32.01 21.09 -11.29
N GLU A 235 -32.41 20.47 -10.18
CA GLU A 235 -32.27 21.04 -8.85
C GLU A 235 -30.79 21.26 -8.49
N LEU A 236 -29.93 20.27 -8.78
CA LEU A 236 -28.49 20.38 -8.59
C LEU A 236 -27.91 21.54 -9.42
N GLY A 237 -28.29 21.65 -10.70
CA GLY A 237 -27.85 22.74 -11.56
C GLY A 237 -28.32 24.12 -11.08
N SER A 238 -29.54 24.22 -10.57
CA SER A 238 -30.09 25.45 -9.98
C SER A 238 -29.30 25.87 -8.74
N ARG A 239 -29.09 24.95 -7.80
CA ARG A 239 -28.31 25.20 -6.57
C ARG A 239 -26.86 25.56 -6.85
N GLU A 240 -26.23 24.88 -7.82
CA GLU A 240 -24.88 25.22 -8.26
C GLU A 240 -24.83 26.65 -8.81
N GLY A 241 -25.81 27.04 -9.62
CA GLY A 241 -25.92 28.40 -10.17
C GLY A 241 -26.02 29.47 -9.08
N VAL A 242 -26.88 29.25 -8.08
CA VAL A 242 -27.03 30.13 -6.92
C VAL A 242 -25.73 30.22 -6.12
N PHE A 243 -25.10 29.07 -5.84
CA PHE A 243 -23.83 29.01 -5.12
C PHE A 243 -22.71 29.77 -5.83
N ARG A 244 -22.59 29.61 -7.16
CA ARG A 244 -21.65 30.39 -7.99
C ARG A 244 -21.97 31.89 -7.98
N GLY A 245 -23.26 32.25 -7.91
CA GLY A 245 -23.70 33.63 -7.73
C GLY A 245 -23.18 34.22 -6.42
N HIS A 246 -23.40 33.52 -5.30
CA HIS A 246 -22.92 33.95 -3.98
C HIS A 246 -21.39 34.05 -3.92
N LEU A 247 -20.66 33.11 -4.54
CA LEU A 247 -19.21 33.17 -4.57
C LEU A 247 -18.70 34.40 -5.32
N ARG A 248 -19.28 34.75 -6.47
CA ARG A 248 -18.88 35.97 -7.20
C ARG A 248 -19.12 37.23 -6.39
N LEU A 249 -20.24 37.30 -5.67
CA LEU A 249 -20.52 38.43 -4.78
C LEU A 249 -19.50 38.51 -3.63
N LEU A 250 -19.17 37.37 -3.04
CA LEU A 250 -18.22 37.30 -1.93
C LEU A 250 -16.80 37.65 -2.39
N GLU A 251 -16.39 37.20 -3.59
CA GLU A 251 -15.12 37.59 -4.21
C GLU A 251 -15.04 39.11 -4.43
N GLY A 252 -16.07 39.72 -5.02
CA GLY A 252 -16.12 41.18 -5.19
C GLY A 252 -16.09 41.93 -3.86
N MET A 253 -16.82 41.46 -2.84
CA MET A 253 -16.78 42.04 -1.50
C MET A 253 -15.39 41.98 -0.87
N VAL A 254 -14.66 40.88 -1.08
CA VAL A 254 -13.29 40.74 -0.55
C VAL A 254 -12.33 41.66 -1.29
N GLU A 255 -12.49 41.83 -2.60
CA GLU A 255 -11.74 42.82 -3.38
C GLU A 255 -11.99 44.24 -2.86
N ASP A 256 -13.26 44.65 -2.71
CA ASP A 256 -13.63 45.97 -2.17
C ASP A 256 -13.04 46.20 -0.76
N LEU A 257 -13.06 45.17 0.10
CA LEU A 257 -12.50 45.26 1.44
C LEU A 257 -10.97 45.37 1.45
N ASN A 258 -10.28 44.78 0.46
CA ASN A 258 -8.83 44.93 0.29
C ASN A 258 -8.50 46.33 -0.23
N ASP A 259 -9.25 46.86 -1.19
CA ASP A 259 -9.05 48.22 -1.70
C ASP A 259 -9.25 49.27 -0.59
N ILE A 260 -10.30 49.10 0.22
CA ILE A 260 -10.52 49.92 1.42
C ILE A 260 -9.37 49.75 2.41
N ALA A 261 -8.80 48.53 2.50
CA ALA A 261 -7.73 48.28 3.42
C ALA A 261 -6.44 49.00 3.03
N ASP A 262 -6.07 48.92 1.75
CA ASP A 262 -4.90 49.59 1.19
C ASP A 262 -5.04 51.12 1.32
N LEU A 263 -6.23 51.66 1.05
CA LEU A 263 -6.50 53.09 1.26
C LEU A 263 -6.30 53.49 2.73
N LEU A 264 -6.84 52.72 3.67
CA LEU A 264 -6.67 53.00 5.10
C LEU A 264 -5.21 52.90 5.54
N GLU A 265 -4.48 51.91 5.06
CA GLU A 265 -3.05 51.75 5.37
C GLU A 265 -2.27 53.00 4.94
N THR A 266 -2.48 53.51 3.72
CA THR A 266 -1.81 54.74 3.27
C THR A 266 -2.13 55.95 4.16
N THR A 267 -3.37 56.09 4.63
CA THR A 267 -3.76 57.20 5.54
C THR A 267 -3.19 57.08 6.95
N LEU A 268 -2.86 55.86 7.39
CA LEU A 268 -2.31 55.57 8.71
C LEU A 268 -0.78 55.47 8.71
N THR A 269 -0.12 55.83 7.60
CA THR A 269 1.34 55.89 7.51
C THR A 269 1.87 57.30 7.76
N CYS A 270 3.04 57.36 8.40
CA CYS A 270 3.75 58.58 8.64
C CYS A 270 4.49 59.02 7.36
N PRO A 271 4.35 60.28 6.91
CA PRO A 271 4.98 60.77 5.68
C PRO A 271 6.51 60.85 5.75
N VAL A 272 7.11 60.72 6.95
CA VAL A 272 8.57 60.78 7.15
C VAL A 272 9.20 59.40 7.05
N CYS A 273 8.69 58.41 7.79
CA CYS A 273 9.26 57.06 7.79
C CYS A 273 8.56 56.09 6.82
N GLY A 274 7.39 56.43 6.29
CA GLY A 274 6.59 55.57 5.42
C GLY A 274 5.96 54.36 6.12
N MET A 275 6.10 54.25 7.45
CA MET A 275 5.56 53.16 8.26
C MET A 275 4.29 53.63 8.99
N LEU A 276 3.51 52.68 9.53
CA LEU A 276 2.39 52.99 10.42
C LEU A 276 2.82 53.89 11.59
N TYR A 277 1.94 54.81 12.01
CA TYR A 277 2.30 55.76 13.07
C TYR A 277 2.68 55.08 14.39
N GLU A 278 3.90 55.33 14.85
CA GLU A 278 4.37 54.97 16.17
C GLU A 278 4.32 56.19 17.08
N LYS A 279 3.43 56.14 18.11
CA LYS A 279 3.18 57.27 19.03
C LYS A 279 2.97 58.59 18.28
N PRO A 280 1.88 58.72 17.49
CA PRO A 280 1.65 59.88 16.66
C PRO A 280 1.54 61.17 17.47
N VAL A 281 2.15 62.23 16.96
CA VAL A 281 2.12 63.60 17.51
C VAL A 281 1.74 64.59 16.41
N ILE A 282 0.99 65.62 16.76
CA ILE A 282 0.61 66.74 15.91
C ILE A 282 1.58 67.90 16.13
N LEU A 283 2.10 68.45 15.04
CA LEU A 283 2.99 69.60 15.05
C LEU A 283 2.17 70.91 15.10
N TRP A 284 2.37 71.73 16.13
CA TRP A 284 1.62 72.98 16.31
C TRP A 284 2.39 74.16 15.67
N PRO A 285 1.71 75.09 14.96
CA PRO A 285 0.26 75.23 14.76
C PRO A 285 -0.31 74.50 13.51
N CYS A 286 0.53 73.89 12.67
CA CYS A 286 0.09 73.43 11.34
C CYS A 286 -0.83 72.20 11.32
N GLY A 287 -0.90 71.43 12.41
CA GLY A 287 -1.84 70.31 12.54
C GLY A 287 -1.39 68.98 11.90
N HIS A 288 -0.24 68.94 11.21
CA HIS A 288 0.25 67.72 10.57
C HIS A 288 0.77 66.70 11.60
N SER A 289 0.45 65.42 11.40
CA SER A 289 0.82 64.33 12.30
C SER A 289 2.07 63.58 11.83
N PHE A 290 2.92 63.18 12.77
CA PHE A 290 4.15 62.42 12.55
C PHE A 290 4.38 61.44 13.71
N CYS A 291 5.24 60.44 13.55
CA CYS A 291 5.68 59.64 14.70
C CYS A 291 6.53 60.49 15.66
N LEU A 292 6.43 60.26 16.98
CA LEU A 292 7.29 60.94 17.95
C LEU A 292 8.80 60.82 17.59
N PRO A 293 9.34 59.63 17.25
CA PRO A 293 10.74 59.51 16.82
C PRO A 293 11.05 60.30 15.53
N CYS A 294 10.07 60.47 14.64
CA CYS A 294 10.25 61.24 13.40
C CYS A 294 10.32 62.73 13.67
N VAL A 295 9.56 63.25 14.64
CA VAL A 295 9.61 64.67 15.01
C VAL A 295 10.92 65.02 15.71
N GLU A 296 11.44 64.14 16.56
CA GLU A 296 12.76 64.30 17.18
C GLU A 296 13.88 64.44 16.13
N CYS A 297 13.75 63.77 14.97
CA CYS A 297 14.69 63.90 13.86
C CYS A 297 14.51 65.17 13.01
N LEU A 298 13.41 65.92 13.19
CA LEU A 298 13.07 67.14 12.44
C LEU A 298 13.43 68.43 13.20
N GLU A 299 14.03 68.32 14.38
CA GLU A 299 14.46 69.46 15.20
C GLU A 299 15.64 70.19 14.55
N ILE A 300 15.45 71.47 14.21
CA ILE A 300 16.49 72.32 13.59
C ILE A 300 17.33 73.03 14.66
N ALA A 301 16.69 73.41 15.75
CA ALA A 301 17.27 74.01 16.95
C ALA A 301 16.40 73.62 18.16
N PRO A 302 16.86 73.77 19.41
CA PRO A 302 16.09 73.37 20.58
C PRO A 302 14.67 73.94 20.56
N ARG A 303 13.67 73.06 20.48
CA ARG A 303 12.23 73.35 20.38
C ARG A 303 11.78 74.05 19.09
N LEU A 304 12.58 74.07 18.04
CA LEU A 304 12.25 74.64 16.72
C LEU A 304 12.14 73.52 15.68
N TYR A 305 10.92 73.31 15.18
CA TYR A 305 10.62 72.25 14.22
C TYR A 305 10.14 72.83 12.90
N ARG A 306 10.52 72.19 11.79
CA ARG A 306 9.97 72.49 10.46
C ARG A 306 9.12 71.34 9.97
N CYS A 307 7.88 71.63 9.62
CA CYS A 307 6.98 70.65 9.05
C CYS A 307 7.46 70.24 7.64
N PRO A 308 7.72 68.95 7.36
CA PRO A 308 8.09 68.49 6.02
C PRO A 308 6.91 68.54 5.03
N THR A 309 5.66 68.52 5.53
CA THR A 309 4.45 68.50 4.67
C THR A 309 4.06 69.89 4.16
N CYS A 310 4.12 70.92 5.01
CA CYS A 310 3.69 72.28 4.66
C CYS A 310 4.78 73.35 4.79
N GLY A 311 5.96 73.00 5.29
CA GLY A 311 7.08 73.93 5.43
C GLY A 311 6.99 74.91 6.59
N SER A 312 5.90 74.90 7.38
CA SER A 312 5.74 75.78 8.53
C SER A 312 6.82 75.54 9.59
N ILE A 313 7.34 76.61 10.17
CA ILE A 313 8.31 76.55 11.26
C ILE A 313 7.59 76.98 12.54
N GLY A 314 7.60 76.13 13.56
CA GLY A 314 6.94 76.38 14.84
C GLY A 314 7.88 76.15 16.02
N SER A 315 7.85 77.05 17.00
CA SER A 315 8.60 76.94 18.26
C SER A 315 7.78 76.36 19.42
N GLU A 316 6.50 76.09 19.20
CA GLU A 316 5.53 75.69 20.23
C GLU A 316 5.44 74.17 20.44
N GLY A 317 6.26 73.40 19.70
CA GLY A 317 6.42 71.97 19.90
C GLY A 317 5.31 71.12 19.29
N PHE A 318 4.99 70.01 19.95
CA PHE A 318 4.04 69.00 19.46
C PHE A 318 3.11 68.50 20.57
N VAL A 319 1.96 67.97 20.16
CA VAL A 319 0.94 67.39 21.07
C VAL A 319 0.65 65.95 20.65
N HIS A 320 0.51 65.03 21.60
CA HIS A 320 0.19 63.63 21.29
C HIS A 320 -1.20 63.49 20.65
N ASN A 321 -1.27 62.79 19.52
CA ASN A 321 -2.51 62.50 18.81
C ASN A 321 -3.07 61.15 19.27
N LEU A 322 -3.75 61.17 20.42
CA LEU A 322 -4.30 59.95 21.02
C LEU A 322 -5.36 59.27 20.14
N LEU A 323 -6.11 60.05 19.35
CA LEU A 323 -7.11 59.52 18.42
C LEU A 323 -6.46 58.71 17.30
N LEU A 324 -5.39 59.24 16.70
CA LEU A 324 -4.64 58.53 15.67
C LEU A 324 -3.95 57.29 16.26
N ALA A 325 -3.41 57.40 17.48
CA ALA A 325 -2.80 56.26 18.18
C ALA A 325 -3.80 55.12 18.42
N GLU A 326 -5.02 55.44 18.87
CA GLU A 326 -6.09 54.45 19.07
C GLU A 326 -6.54 53.82 17.75
N THR A 327 -6.63 54.63 16.69
CA THR A 327 -7.04 54.17 15.35
C THR A 327 -6.02 53.19 14.77
N VAL A 328 -4.72 53.50 14.85
CA VAL A 328 -3.64 52.61 14.42
C VAL A 328 -3.62 51.33 15.26
N ALA A 329 -3.82 51.42 16.57
CA ALA A 329 -3.90 50.24 17.42
C ALA A 329 -5.04 49.30 16.99
N LYS A 330 -6.24 49.84 16.74
CA LYS A 330 -7.39 49.06 16.23
C LYS A 330 -7.10 48.47 14.85
N TRP A 331 -6.43 49.22 13.98
CA TRP A 331 -6.00 48.77 12.66
C TRP A 331 -5.08 47.54 12.74
N MET A 332 -4.08 47.55 13.63
CA MET A 332 -3.14 46.43 13.80
C MET A 332 -3.82 45.13 14.27
N PHE A 333 -5.00 45.19 14.89
CA PHE A 333 -5.76 43.99 15.26
C PHE A 333 -6.63 43.44 14.10
N LYS A 334 -6.84 44.22 13.03
CA LYS A 334 -7.64 43.83 11.85
C LYS A 334 -6.99 42.69 11.05
N ASP A 335 -5.66 42.60 11.06
CA ASP A 335 -4.90 41.59 10.28
C ASP A 335 -5.27 40.13 10.64
N LYS A 336 -5.97 39.90 11.76
CA LYS A 336 -6.49 38.58 12.16
C LYS A 336 -7.93 38.27 11.70
N GLY A 337 -8.60 39.21 11.00
CA GLY A 337 -10.02 39.12 10.68
C GLY A 337 -10.31 38.59 9.26
N TYR A 338 -10.03 39.42 8.25
CA TYR A 338 -10.44 39.13 6.86
C TYR A 338 -9.30 38.63 5.95
N GLY A 339 -8.04 38.79 6.34
CA GLY A 339 -6.88 38.33 5.56
C GLY A 339 -6.90 36.82 5.27
N ASP A 340 -7.52 36.04 6.17
CA ASP A 340 -7.65 34.59 6.04
C ASP A 340 -8.75 34.15 5.06
N THR A 341 -9.63 35.05 4.58
CA THR A 341 -10.76 34.67 3.71
C THR A 341 -10.34 34.26 2.30
N GLN A 342 -9.17 34.70 1.84
CA GLN A 342 -8.63 34.28 0.55
C GLN A 342 -8.28 32.79 0.50
N THR A 343 -7.87 32.19 1.63
CA THR A 343 -7.46 30.77 1.67
C THR A 343 -8.65 29.81 1.44
N PRO A 344 -9.79 29.96 2.14
CA PRO A 344 -11.03 29.25 1.84
C PRO A 344 -11.53 29.51 0.41
N LEU A 345 -11.51 30.76 -0.05
CA LEU A 345 -11.94 31.12 -1.40
C LEU A 345 -11.14 30.38 -2.49
N ASN A 346 -9.81 30.35 -2.35
CA ASN A 346 -8.93 29.62 -3.26
C ASN A 346 -9.20 28.11 -3.21
N THR A 347 -9.48 27.56 -2.03
CA THR A 347 -9.85 26.14 -1.89
C THR A 347 -11.16 25.83 -2.63
N ILE A 348 -12.15 26.71 -2.50
CA ILE A 348 -13.44 26.57 -3.20
C ILE A 348 -13.24 26.69 -4.72
N ARG A 349 -12.40 27.62 -5.19
CA ARG A 349 -12.05 27.79 -6.61
C ARG A 349 -11.45 26.52 -7.22
N VAL A 350 -10.61 25.79 -6.50
CA VAL A 350 -10.04 24.51 -6.98
C VAL A 350 -11.11 23.42 -7.16
N HIS A 351 -12.15 23.43 -6.34
CA HIS A 351 -13.23 22.43 -6.40
C HIS A 351 -14.36 22.81 -7.36
N LEU A 352 -14.52 24.09 -7.70
CA LEU A 352 -15.58 24.58 -8.56
C LEU A 352 -15.60 23.96 -9.98
N PRO A 353 -14.46 23.70 -10.65
CA PRO A 353 -14.40 23.02 -11.94
C PRO A 353 -14.79 21.53 -11.90
N ARG A 354 -14.84 20.91 -10.71
CA ARG A 354 -15.30 19.51 -10.58
C ARG A 354 -16.79 19.38 -10.90
N PHE A 355 -17.55 20.44 -10.69
CA PHE A 355 -18.92 20.56 -11.16
C PHE A 355 -18.89 20.83 -12.67
N ARG A 356 -18.89 19.75 -13.45
CA ARG A 356 -18.90 19.83 -14.93
C ARG A 356 -20.30 20.17 -15.42
N GLN A 357 -20.65 21.45 -15.33
CA GLN A 357 -21.95 21.99 -15.73
C GLN A 357 -22.33 21.58 -17.16
N ASP A 358 -21.38 21.60 -18.10
CA ASP A 358 -21.60 21.16 -19.49
C ASP A 358 -22.08 19.71 -19.59
N LYS A 359 -21.51 18.82 -18.76
CA LYS A 359 -21.90 17.40 -18.71
C LYS A 359 -23.26 17.21 -18.05
N ILE A 360 -23.56 18.00 -17.03
CA ILE A 360 -24.87 17.98 -16.37
C ILE A 360 -25.94 18.47 -17.35
N GLN A 361 -25.69 19.57 -18.07
CA GLN A 361 -26.60 20.13 -19.07
C GLN A 361 -26.78 19.21 -20.28
N SER A 362 -25.70 18.61 -20.80
CA SER A 362 -25.77 17.63 -21.88
C SER A 362 -26.58 16.40 -21.45
N ARG A 363 -26.39 15.94 -20.20
CA ARG A 363 -27.12 14.80 -19.64
C ARG A 363 -28.60 15.12 -19.42
N ILE A 364 -28.93 16.31 -18.93
CA ILE A 364 -30.33 16.79 -18.83
C ILE A 364 -30.98 16.81 -20.22
N SER A 365 -30.26 17.32 -21.23
CA SER A 365 -30.75 17.39 -22.61
C SER A 365 -31.00 16.01 -23.21
N GLN A 366 -30.10 15.06 -22.95
CA GLN A 366 -30.24 13.65 -23.34
C GLN A 366 -31.45 13.01 -22.65
N LEU A 367 -31.57 13.13 -21.33
CA LEU A 367 -32.69 12.56 -20.57
C LEU A 367 -34.05 13.16 -20.98
N LYS A 368 -34.10 14.46 -21.31
CA LYS A 368 -35.30 15.08 -21.88
C LYS A 368 -35.68 14.50 -23.24
N LYS A 369 -34.69 14.16 -24.08
CA LYS A 369 -34.91 13.51 -25.37
C LYS A 369 -35.41 12.08 -25.17
N ASP A 370 -34.76 11.31 -24.30
CA ASP A 370 -35.15 9.94 -23.97
C ASP A 370 -36.58 9.88 -23.41
N LEU A 371 -36.97 10.86 -22.58
CA LEU A 371 -38.33 10.97 -22.04
C LEU A 371 -39.36 11.27 -23.14
N ARG A 372 -39.04 12.16 -24.09
CA ARG A 372 -39.93 12.44 -25.23
C ARG A 372 -40.11 11.20 -26.10
N GLU A 373 -39.02 10.52 -26.44
CA GLU A 373 -39.08 9.28 -27.22
C GLU A 373 -39.87 8.18 -26.50
N SER A 374 -39.75 8.04 -25.18
CA SER A 374 -40.52 7.07 -24.42
C SER A 374 -42.02 7.41 -24.39
N THR A 375 -42.37 8.69 -24.28
CA THR A 375 -43.77 9.14 -24.35
C THR A 375 -44.38 8.98 -25.74
N GLU A 376 -43.61 9.22 -26.81
CA GLU A 376 -44.03 9.05 -28.21
C GLU A 376 -44.24 7.57 -28.56
N ARG A 377 -43.36 6.68 -28.08
CA ARG A 377 -43.51 5.22 -28.21
C ARG A 377 -44.71 4.69 -27.43
N ALA A 378 -45.02 5.25 -26.27
CA ALA A 378 -46.22 4.90 -25.51
C ALA A 378 -47.52 5.39 -26.20
N ALA A 379 -47.45 6.48 -26.95
CA ALA A 379 -48.59 7.06 -27.69
C ALA A 379 -48.88 6.35 -29.04
N SER A 380 -47.99 5.48 -29.53
CA SER A 380 -48.13 4.77 -30.82
C SER A 380 -48.19 3.25 -30.62
N PRO A 381 -49.36 2.63 -30.32
CA PRO A 381 -49.45 1.21 -29.97
C PRO A 381 -49.33 0.24 -31.17
N GLY A 382 -49.09 0.75 -32.39
CA GLY A 382 -49.57 0.09 -33.60
C GLY A 382 -48.56 -0.65 -34.50
N LYS A 383 -47.24 -0.62 -34.28
CA LYS A 383 -46.32 -1.14 -35.32
C LYS A 383 -45.14 -2.05 -34.95
N ASP A 384 -44.68 -2.12 -33.71
CA ASP A 384 -43.38 -2.78 -33.46
C ASP A 384 -43.48 -4.04 -32.60
N SER A 385 -44.20 -5.05 -33.09
CA SER A 385 -44.07 -6.43 -32.58
C SER A 385 -42.80 -7.14 -33.10
N ALA A 386 -42.09 -6.55 -34.08
CA ALA A 386 -40.98 -7.20 -34.79
C ALA A 386 -39.57 -6.78 -34.35
N GLU A 387 -39.38 -5.70 -33.58
CA GLU A 387 -38.06 -5.24 -33.13
C GLU A 387 -37.87 -5.31 -31.61
N ARG A 388 -38.41 -6.34 -30.97
CA ARG A 388 -38.07 -6.64 -29.58
C ARG A 388 -36.66 -7.25 -29.55
N LYS A 389 -35.62 -6.39 -29.60
CA LYS A 389 -34.29 -6.78 -29.15
C LYS A 389 -34.43 -7.24 -27.71
N ASP A 390 -34.19 -8.53 -27.47
CA ASP A 390 -34.11 -9.10 -26.13
C ASP A 390 -33.21 -8.22 -25.26
N ILE A 391 -33.82 -7.58 -24.26
CA ILE A 391 -33.07 -6.87 -23.23
C ILE A 391 -32.41 -7.97 -22.39
N ALA A 392 -31.17 -8.31 -22.76
CA ALA A 392 -30.31 -9.13 -21.94
C ALA A 392 -30.05 -8.38 -20.63
N VAL A 393 -30.78 -8.75 -19.57
CA VAL A 393 -30.49 -8.31 -18.20
C VAL A 393 -29.18 -8.96 -17.80
N SER A 394 -28.06 -8.32 -18.13
CA SER A 394 -26.76 -8.69 -17.60
C SER A 394 -26.70 -8.22 -16.15
N TYR A 395 -26.84 -9.15 -15.20
CA TYR A 395 -26.44 -8.89 -13.83
C TYR A 395 -24.93 -8.63 -13.83
N ARG A 396 -24.50 -7.42 -13.47
CA ARG A 396 -23.10 -7.17 -13.14
C ARG A 396 -22.79 -7.94 -11.86
N LEU A 397 -22.06 -9.04 -12.03
CA LEU A 397 -21.32 -9.70 -10.96
C LEU A 397 -20.27 -8.69 -10.47
N TYR A 398 -20.40 -8.23 -9.23
CA TYR A 398 -19.31 -7.56 -8.50
C TYR A 398 -18.54 -8.61 -7.72
#